data_AF-A0A8S3H8B1-F1
#
_entry.id   AF-A0A8S3H8B1-F1
#
_cell.length_a   1.000
_cell.length_b   1.000
_cell.length_c   1.000
_cell.angle_alpha   90.00
_cell.angle_beta   90.00
_cell.angle_gamma   90.00
#
_symmetry.space_group_name_H-M   'P 1'
#
loop_
_entity.id
_entity.type
_entity.pdbx_description
1 polymer ?
#
loop_
_entity_poly.entity_id
_entity_poly.type
_entity_poly.pdbx_seq_one_letter_code
_entity_poly.pdbx_strand_id
1 'polypeptide(L)'
;LAIFRLARLKFCKLTFPSGGQRIPLPLAIGQCQTLECLVLNGHCRLDQLISILSYVPKLHHLTCEELYSSEYIDITRIPENLTSICLTPYRMSFNELKLLLTSKISFKLKKLRI
;
A
#
# COMPACT_ATOMS: atom_id res chain seq x y z
N LEU A 1 -3.96 3.80 13.14
CA LEU A 1 -2.83 4.64 12.66
C LEU A 1 -3.14 6.12 12.83
N ALA A 2 -2.80 6.71 13.98
CA ALA A 2 -3.03 8.13 14.22
C ALA A 2 -2.20 9.04 13.29
N ILE A 3 -1.05 8.54 12.81
CA ILE A 3 -0.16 9.27 11.90
C ILE A 3 -0.88 9.71 10.60
N PHE A 4 -1.78 8.88 10.07
CA PHE A 4 -2.55 9.22 8.87
C PHE A 4 -3.68 10.21 9.15
N ARG A 5 -3.91 10.68 10.38
CA ARG A 5 -4.89 11.74 10.66
C ARG A 5 -4.29 13.14 10.62
N LEU A 6 -2.97 13.24 10.42
CA LEU A 6 -2.26 14.50 10.38
C LEU A 6 -2.61 15.27 9.09
N ALA A 7 -3.35 16.38 9.24
CA ALA A 7 -3.91 17.16 8.13
C ALA A 7 -2.87 17.81 7.18
N ARG A 8 -1.58 17.81 7.54
CA ARG A 8 -0.50 18.36 6.72
C ARG A 8 0.51 17.30 6.28
N LEU A 9 0.27 16.03 6.59
CA LEU A 9 1.19 14.97 6.21
C LEU A 9 1.07 14.70 4.70
N LYS A 10 2.14 15.01 3.97
CA LYS A 10 2.28 14.79 2.52
C LYS A 10 3.13 13.58 2.19
N PHE A 11 4.14 13.33 3.03
CA PHE A 11 5.10 12.24 2.92
C PHE A 11 5.10 11.43 4.20
N CYS A 12 5.08 10.10 4.08
CA CYS A 12 5.19 9.20 5.21
C CYS A 12 6.10 8.03 4.85
N LYS A 13 7.07 7.74 5.70
CA LYS A 13 7.89 6.53 5.62
C LYS A 13 7.60 5.68 6.86
N LEU A 14 7.20 4.42 6.64
CA LEU A 14 6.98 3.44 7.69
C LEU A 14 7.95 2.27 7.48
N THR A 15 8.39 1.66 8.58
CA THR A 15 9.25 0.48 8.55
C THR A 15 8.60 -0.62 9.37
N PHE A 16 8.39 -1.76 8.73
CA PHE A 16 7.87 -2.97 9.35
C PHE A 16 9.03 -3.80 9.91
N PRO A 17 8.91 -4.28 11.15
CA PRO A 17 9.96 -5.11 11.75
C PRO A 17 10.13 -6.43 11.00
N SER A 18 11.35 -6.97 11.09
CA SER A 18 11.70 -8.30 10.58
C SER A 18 10.81 -9.40 11.16
N GLY A 19 10.43 -10.37 10.33
CA GLY A 19 9.65 -11.54 10.75
C GLY A 19 8.17 -11.51 10.39
N GLY A 20 7.70 -10.51 9.64
CA GLY A 20 6.38 -10.53 8.99
C GLY A 20 5.20 -10.63 9.95
N GLN A 21 5.38 -10.22 11.22
CA GLN A 21 4.31 -10.25 12.19
C GLN A 21 3.13 -9.43 11.68
N ARG A 22 1.96 -10.07 11.65
CA ARG A 22 0.73 -9.41 11.25
C ARG A 22 0.39 -8.37 12.31
N ILE A 23 0.63 -7.11 11.98
CA ILE A 23 0.09 -5.96 12.68
C ILE A 23 -1.34 -5.79 12.15
N PRO A 24 -2.38 -6.09 12.94
CA PRO A 24 -3.76 -5.87 12.53
C PRO A 24 -3.98 -4.36 12.41
N LEU A 25 -4.09 -3.89 11.18
CA LEU A 25 -4.46 -2.51 10.90
C LEU A 25 -5.96 -2.49 10.64
N PRO A 26 -6.77 -1.80 11.45
CA PRO A 26 -8.18 -1.66 11.15
C PRO A 26 -8.33 -0.96 9.79
N LEU A 27 -9.47 -1.15 9.16
CA LEU A 27 -9.80 -0.37 7.97
C LEU A 27 -10.10 1.07 8.38
N ALA A 28 -9.85 2.01 7.47
CA ALA A 28 -10.10 3.41 7.73
C ALA A 28 -11.61 3.69 7.90
N ILE A 29 -12.01 4.30 9.03
CA ILE A 29 -13.37 4.82 9.28
C ILE A 29 -13.40 6.35 9.00
N GLY A 30 -12.50 6.82 8.14
CA GLY A 30 -12.32 8.24 7.81
C GLY A 30 -11.05 8.44 6.96
N GLN A 31 -11.07 9.41 6.05
CA GLN A 31 -10.03 9.56 5.03
C GLN A 31 -8.90 10.51 5.48
N CYS A 32 -7.64 10.07 5.38
CA CYS A 32 -6.51 10.99 5.31
C CYS A 32 -6.49 11.63 3.93
N GLN A 33 -6.84 12.91 3.83
CA GLN A 33 -6.99 13.53 2.52
C GLN A 33 -5.69 14.10 1.93
N THR A 34 -4.56 14.08 2.64
CA THR A 34 -3.38 14.85 2.21
C THR A 34 -2.16 14.05 1.84
N LEU A 35 -2.07 12.77 2.22
CA LEU A 35 -0.87 11.98 1.93
C LEU A 35 -0.74 11.71 0.43
N GLU A 36 0.39 12.11 -0.13
CA GLU A 36 0.69 12.00 -1.57
C GLU A 36 1.78 10.97 -1.84
N CYS A 37 2.70 10.78 -0.88
CA CYS A 37 3.82 9.85 -0.99
C CYS A 37 3.91 8.95 0.26
N LEU A 38 3.96 7.65 0.02
CA LEU A 38 4.08 6.62 1.04
C LEU A 38 5.22 5.68 0.69
N VAL A 39 6.11 5.47 1.65
CA VAL A 39 7.22 4.53 1.55
C VAL A 39 7.08 3.52 2.68
N LEU A 40 6.94 2.24 2.33
CA LEU A 40 6.87 1.12 3.26
C LEU A 40 8.14 0.28 3.10
N ASN A 41 8.94 0.21 4.15
CA ASN A 41 10.15 -0.60 4.19
C ASN A 41 9.95 -1.84 5.07
N GLY A 42 10.63 -2.93 4.73
CA GLY A 42 10.55 -4.20 5.46
C GLY A 42 9.30 -5.01 5.14
N HIS A 43 9.07 -6.07 5.92
CA HIS A 43 8.16 -7.17 5.61
C HIS A 43 6.66 -6.79 5.70
N CYS A 44 6.18 -6.03 4.72
CA CYS A 44 4.77 -5.64 4.62
C CYS A 44 3.96 -6.75 3.95
N ARG A 45 2.89 -7.24 4.59
CA ARG A 45 1.96 -8.17 3.95
C ARG A 45 0.97 -7.43 3.05
N LEU A 46 0.50 -8.10 2.01
CA LEU A 46 -0.46 -7.53 1.07
C LEU A 46 -1.77 -7.06 1.73
N ASP A 47 -2.29 -7.78 2.74
CA ASP A 47 -3.48 -7.37 3.48
C ASP A 47 -3.25 -6.09 4.32
N GLN A 48 -2.05 -5.95 4.88
CA GLN A 48 -1.64 -4.74 5.60
C GLN A 48 -1.46 -3.56 4.66
N LEU A 49 -0.86 -3.78 3.48
CA LEU A 49 -0.73 -2.76 2.44
C LEU A 49 -2.12 -2.24 2.04
N ILE A 50 -3.07 -3.13 1.74
CA ILE A 50 -4.45 -2.74 1.40
C ILE A 50 -5.09 -1.93 2.53
N SER A 51 -4.91 -2.37 3.78
CA SER A 51 -5.44 -1.66 4.94
C SER A 51 -4.85 -0.26 5.07
N ILE A 52 -3.54 -0.09 4.86
CA ILE A 52 -2.88 1.23 4.84
C ILE A 52 -3.42 2.08 3.71
N LEU A 53 -3.51 1.53 2.51
CA LEU A 53 -3.98 2.24 1.33
C LEU A 53 -5.41 2.77 1.50
N SER A 54 -6.26 2.06 2.27
CA SER A 54 -7.60 2.53 2.62
C SER A 54 -7.62 3.86 3.40
N TYR A 55 -6.54 4.19 4.11
CA TYR A 55 -6.41 5.47 4.82
C TYR A 55 -6.04 6.63 3.91
N VAL A 56 -5.45 6.38 2.74
CA VAL A 56 -4.73 7.39 1.93
C VAL A 56 -5.27 7.48 0.49
N PRO A 57 -6.54 7.87 0.29
CA PRO A 57 -7.19 7.87 -1.03
C PRO A 57 -6.58 8.82 -2.07
N LYS A 58 -5.80 9.83 -1.65
CA LYS A 58 -5.10 10.77 -2.56
C LYS A 58 -3.64 10.38 -2.82
N LEU A 59 -3.24 9.16 -2.43
CA LEU A 59 -1.87 8.72 -2.63
C LEU A 59 -1.53 8.65 -4.13
N HIS A 60 -0.43 9.30 -4.50
CA HIS A 60 0.07 9.33 -5.88
C HIS A 60 1.29 8.44 -6.08
N HIS A 61 2.12 8.32 -5.05
CA HIS A 61 3.35 7.55 -5.07
C HIS A 61 3.40 6.53 -3.93
N LEU A 62 3.60 5.27 -4.29
CA LEU A 62 3.80 4.17 -3.36
C LEU A 62 5.15 3.50 -3.65
N THR A 63 5.99 3.39 -2.62
CA THR A 63 7.11 2.45 -2.60
C THR A 63 6.86 1.42 -1.51
N CYS A 64 6.97 0.13 -1.83
CA CYS A 64 6.84 -0.96 -0.87
C CYS A 64 7.96 -1.98 -1.11
N GLU A 65 8.92 -2.01 -0.20
CA GLU A 65 9.99 -3.01 -0.20
C GLU A 65 9.49 -4.29 0.48
N GLU A 66 9.98 -5.46 0.05
CA GLU A 66 9.70 -6.76 0.66
C GLU A 66 8.20 -7.07 0.86
N LEU A 67 7.40 -6.89 -0.20
CA LEU A 67 5.95 -7.14 -0.16
C LEU A 67 5.63 -8.65 -0.16
N TYR A 68 4.99 -9.11 0.91
CA TYR A 68 4.57 -10.51 1.09
C TYR A 68 3.18 -10.81 0.54
N SER A 69 3.02 -12.04 0.07
CA SER A 69 1.71 -12.65 -0.17
C SER A 69 0.79 -12.60 1.07
N SER A 70 -0.51 -12.63 0.82
CA SER A 70 -1.54 -12.83 1.84
C SER A 70 -2.58 -13.81 1.30
N GLU A 71 -3.08 -14.69 2.15
CA GLU A 71 -4.13 -15.66 1.84
C GLU A 71 -5.46 -15.00 1.43
N TYR A 72 -5.67 -13.74 1.84
CA TYR A 72 -6.88 -12.97 1.53
C TYR A 72 -6.51 -11.59 0.98
N ILE A 73 -7.17 -11.21 -0.12
CA ILE A 73 -6.94 -9.96 -0.85
C ILE A 73 -8.29 -9.33 -1.20
N ASP A 74 -8.65 -8.24 -0.51
CA ASP A 74 -9.77 -7.36 -0.91
C ASP A 74 -9.23 -6.16 -1.70
N ILE A 75 -9.10 -6.33 -3.02
CA ILE A 75 -8.57 -5.30 -3.93
C ILE A 75 -9.54 -4.12 -4.17
N THR A 76 -10.77 -4.16 -3.65
CA THR A 76 -11.75 -3.09 -3.90
C THR A 76 -11.36 -1.75 -3.26
N ARG A 77 -10.41 -1.77 -2.31
CA ARG A 77 -10.00 -0.63 -1.47
C ARG A 77 -8.73 0.08 -1.95
N ILE A 78 -8.32 -0.27 -3.17
CA ILE A 78 -7.39 0.37 -4.08
C ILE A 78 -7.48 1.90 -4.25
N PRO A 79 -6.60 2.82 -3.76
CA PRO A 79 -6.70 4.23 -4.12
C PRO A 79 -6.61 4.43 -5.64
N GLU A 80 -7.60 5.11 -6.19
CA GLU A 80 -7.74 5.32 -7.63
C GLU A 80 -6.77 6.38 -8.19
N ASN A 81 -5.93 6.98 -7.34
CA ASN A 81 -5.07 8.11 -7.69
C ASN A 81 -3.57 7.76 -7.75
N LEU A 82 -3.23 6.48 -7.58
CA LEU A 82 -1.87 5.99 -7.71
C LEU A 82 -1.38 6.17 -9.15
N THR A 83 -0.27 6.90 -9.30
CA THR A 83 0.35 7.18 -10.61
C THR A 83 1.76 6.62 -10.70
N SER A 84 2.40 6.34 -9.56
CA SER A 84 3.72 5.75 -9.50
C SER A 84 3.78 4.68 -8.42
N ILE A 85 4.26 3.50 -8.80
CA ILE A 85 4.41 2.36 -7.90
C ILE A 85 5.80 1.76 -8.07
N CYS A 86 6.46 1.52 -6.95
CA CYS A 86 7.67 0.73 -6.83
C CYS A 86 7.42 -0.39 -5.82
N LEU A 87 7.35 -1.63 -6.27
CA LEU A 87 7.18 -2.79 -5.41
C LEU A 87 8.46 -3.63 -5.46
N THR A 88 8.83 -4.27 -4.37
CA THR A 88 9.84 -5.32 -4.36
C THR A 88 9.19 -6.56 -3.75
N PRO A 89 8.59 -7.45 -4.55
CA PRO A 89 7.87 -8.60 -4.03
C PRO A 89 8.84 -9.58 -3.35
N TYR A 90 8.41 -10.16 -2.23
CA TYR A 90 9.15 -11.18 -1.49
C TYR A 90 8.24 -12.35 -1.15
N ARG A 91 8.58 -13.56 -1.61
CA ARG A 91 7.73 -14.77 -1.46
C ARG A 91 6.27 -14.54 -1.90
N MET A 92 6.08 -13.77 -2.96
CA MET A 92 4.79 -13.52 -3.59
C MET A 92 4.79 -14.18 -4.96
N SER A 93 3.70 -14.87 -5.31
CA SER A 93 3.54 -15.46 -6.64
C SER A 93 3.23 -14.37 -7.68
N PHE A 94 3.53 -14.66 -8.94
CA PHE A 94 3.20 -13.76 -10.04
C PHE A 94 1.68 -13.49 -10.15
N ASN A 95 0.84 -14.48 -9.84
CA ASN A 95 -0.61 -14.34 -9.90
C ASN A 95 -1.14 -13.32 -8.89
N GLU A 96 -0.59 -13.29 -7.68
CA GLU A 96 -0.96 -12.32 -6.64
C GLU A 96 -0.52 -10.91 -7.01
N LEU A 97 0.71 -10.79 -7.52
CA LEU A 97 1.22 -9.52 -8.03
C LEU A 97 0.36 -9.01 -9.21
N LYS A 98 -0.01 -9.91 -10.12
CA LYS A 98 -0.90 -9.61 -11.24
C LYS A 98 -2.24 -9.08 -10.73
N LEU A 99 -2.89 -9.74 -9.78
CA LEU A 99 -4.16 -9.27 -9.20
C LEU A 99 -4.06 -7.86 -8.62
N LEU A 100 -2.98 -7.57 -7.90
CA LEU A 100 -2.71 -6.22 -7.38
C LEU A 100 -2.60 -5.20 -8.52
N LEU A 101 -1.83 -5.50 -9.56
CA LEU A 101 -1.58 -4.57 -10.68
C LEU A 101 -2.80 -4.42 -11.59
N THR A 102 -3.54 -5.48 -11.86
CA THR A 102 -4.76 -5.47 -12.67
C THR A 102 -5.96 -4.87 -11.95
N SER A 103 -5.82 -4.53 -10.67
CA SER A 103 -6.83 -3.77 -9.94
C SER A 103 -6.96 -2.34 -10.49
N LYS A 104 -7.81 -1.53 -9.85
CA LYS A 104 -8.03 -0.09 -10.15
C LYS A 104 -6.75 0.74 -10.26
N ILE A 105 -5.64 0.25 -9.69
CA ILE A 105 -4.30 0.84 -9.81
C ILE A 105 -3.89 1.08 -11.28
N SER A 106 -4.12 0.11 -12.16
CA SER A 106 -3.52 0.10 -13.52
C SER A 106 -3.93 1.29 -14.39
N PHE A 107 -5.16 1.81 -14.23
CA PHE A 107 -5.73 2.79 -15.16
C PHE A 107 -5.03 4.16 -15.15
N LYS A 108 -4.37 4.55 -14.06
CA LYS A 108 -3.69 5.85 -13.94
C LYS A 108 -2.17 5.72 -13.75
N LEU A 109 -1.65 4.50 -13.81
CA LEU A 109 -0.25 4.22 -13.53
C LEU A 109 0.63 4.74 -14.68
N LYS A 110 1.49 5.71 -14.39
CA LYS A 110 2.48 6.27 -15.31
C LYS A 110 3.86 5.63 -15.15
N LYS A 111 4.15 5.12 -13.95
CA LYS A 111 5.43 4.51 -13.62
C LYS A 111 5.22 3.26 -12.77
N LEU A 112 5.74 2.14 -13.26
CA LEU A 112 5.78 0.86 -12.56
C LEU A 112 7.23 0.40 -12.47
N ARG A 113 7.68 0.07 -11.25
CA ARG A 113 8.93 -0.63 -10.98
C ARG A 113 8.63 -1.83 -10.08
N ILE A 114 9.15 -2.99 -10.46
CA ILE A 114 9.02 -4.27 -9.75
C ILE A 114 10.43 -4.84 -9.60
#